data_AF-A0A3C0ISD9-F1
#
_entry.id   AF-A0A3C0ISD9-F1
#
_cell.length_a   1.000
_cell.length_b   1.000
_cell.length_c   1.000
_cell.angle_alpha   90.00
_cell.angle_beta   90.00
_cell.angle_gamma   90.00
#
_symmetry.space_group_name_H-M   'P 1'
#
loop_
_entity.id
_entity.type
_entity.pdbx_description
1 polymer ?
#
loop_
_entity_poly.entity_id
_entity_poly.type
_entity_poly.pdbx_seq_one_letter_code
_entity_poly.pdbx_strand_id
1 'polypeptide(L)'
;LKAFPISVTYMGSVMYRTIKPPPTTYKRYWSDDMFFAHQLIIARKFNDALSLQIVPTVVHFNNVPLKTDKNDKLSLGIGGRQKISKRVSINAEYYYQLEQQAGYYNSFAIGFDIETGGHVFQLHFTNSTGMTERSFIHETTGDFFGKGNIHFGFNFQRAFALKKSKGSRSGYKVS
;
A
#
# COMPACT_ATOMS: atom_id res chain seq x y z
N LEU A 1 26.97 -0.34 -18.62
CA LEU A 1 25.53 -0.71 -18.77
C LEU A 1 24.69 0.44 -18.23
N LYS A 2 23.88 1.10 -19.07
CA LYS A 2 22.91 2.12 -18.62
C LYS A 2 21.81 1.37 -17.86
N ALA A 3 21.52 1.77 -16.62
CA ALA A 3 20.44 1.17 -15.84
C ALA A 3 19.11 1.31 -16.60
N PHE A 4 18.33 0.22 -16.65
CA PHE A 4 17.05 0.20 -17.33
C PHE A 4 16.09 1.22 -16.68
N PRO A 5 15.43 2.11 -17.44
CA PRO A 5 14.79 3.32 -16.89
C PRO A 5 13.45 3.06 -16.17
N ILE A 6 12.92 1.84 -16.24
CA ILE A 6 11.62 1.46 -15.67
C ILE A 6 11.79 0.15 -14.90
N SER A 7 11.29 0.07 -13.68
CA SER A 7 11.18 -1.18 -12.92
C SER A 7 9.77 -1.73 -13.08
N VAL A 8 9.66 -3.04 -13.26
CA VAL A 8 8.37 -3.74 -13.23
C VAL A 8 8.45 -4.80 -12.14
N THR A 9 7.47 -4.81 -11.24
CA THR A 9 7.40 -5.75 -10.11
C THR A 9 5.98 -6.26 -10.00
N TYR A 10 5.83 -7.56 -9.80
CA TYR A 10 4.54 -8.18 -9.54
C TYR A 10 4.43 -8.49 -8.05
N MET A 11 3.29 -8.15 -7.45
CA MET A 11 2.97 -8.46 -6.06
C MET A 11 1.68 -9.27 -6.00
N GLY A 12 1.70 -10.37 -5.27
CA GLY A 12 0.54 -11.19 -4.93
C GLY A 12 0.33 -11.23 -3.42
N SER A 13 -0.91 -11.04 -2.98
CA SER A 13 -1.30 -11.03 -1.56
C SER A 13 -2.49 -11.95 -1.33
N VAL A 14 -2.49 -12.65 -0.20
CA VAL A 14 -3.60 -13.48 0.29
C VAL A 14 -4.04 -12.91 1.62
N MET A 15 -5.32 -12.60 1.75
CA MET A 15 -5.92 -11.99 2.93
C MET A 15 -7.01 -12.89 3.48
N TYR A 16 -7.08 -13.01 4.80
CA TYR A 16 -8.13 -13.75 5.51
C TYR A 16 -8.82 -12.84 6.52
N ARG A 17 -10.16 -12.75 6.45
CA ARG A 17 -10.96 -11.93 7.38
C ARG A 17 -11.23 -12.72 8.65
N THR A 18 -10.72 -12.22 9.77
CA THR A 18 -10.93 -12.82 11.11
C THR A 18 -12.01 -12.12 11.93
N ILE A 19 -12.42 -10.91 11.53
CA ILE A 19 -13.51 -10.17 12.19
C ILE A 19 -14.82 -10.88 11.90
N LYS A 20 -15.63 -11.07 12.95
CA LYS A 20 -16.92 -11.77 12.87
C LYS A 20 -17.84 -11.08 11.84
N PRO A 21 -18.26 -11.79 10.77
CA PRO A 21 -19.14 -11.23 9.77
C PRO A 21 -20.59 -11.15 10.30
N PRO A 22 -21.45 -10.33 9.68
CA PRO A 22 -22.88 -10.30 9.99
C PRO A 22 -23.53 -11.66 9.71
N PRO A 23 -24.65 -11.99 10.38
CA PRO A 23 -25.38 -13.25 10.16
C PRO A 23 -25.80 -13.40 8.69
N THR A 24 -25.62 -14.60 8.14
CA THR A 24 -26.00 -14.92 6.76
C THR A 24 -27.16 -15.92 6.73
N THR A 25 -27.96 -15.88 5.67
CA THR A 25 -29.05 -16.86 5.43
C THR A 25 -28.55 -18.20 4.85
N TYR A 26 -27.29 -18.26 4.41
CA TYR A 26 -26.62 -19.43 3.88
C TYR A 26 -25.52 -19.95 4.81
N LYS A 27 -25.14 -21.23 4.62
CA LYS A 27 -24.00 -21.84 5.32
C LYS A 27 -22.71 -21.21 4.80
N ARG A 28 -22.05 -20.43 5.66
CA ARG A 28 -20.77 -19.78 5.36
C ARG A 28 -19.62 -20.77 5.42
N TYR A 29 -18.71 -20.68 4.46
CA TYR A 29 -17.46 -21.45 4.45
C TYR A 29 -16.27 -20.55 4.76
N TRP A 30 -15.17 -21.13 5.25
CA TRP A 30 -13.93 -20.39 5.53
C TRP A 30 -13.36 -19.69 4.29
N SER A 31 -13.59 -20.28 3.10
CA SER A 31 -13.21 -19.69 1.81
C SER A 31 -13.91 -18.37 1.53
N ASP A 32 -15.10 -18.13 2.06
CA ASP A 32 -15.86 -16.89 1.84
C ASP A 32 -15.18 -15.67 2.48
N ASP A 33 -14.27 -15.94 3.43
CA ASP A 33 -13.46 -14.94 4.14
C ASP A 33 -12.04 -14.83 3.60
N MET A 34 -11.76 -15.39 2.41
CA MET A 34 -10.50 -15.19 1.71
C MET A 34 -10.61 -14.14 0.59
N PHE A 35 -9.53 -13.40 0.41
CA PHE A 35 -9.36 -12.41 -0.65
C PHE A 35 -7.96 -12.52 -1.22
N PHE A 36 -7.83 -12.20 -2.51
CA PHE A 36 -6.57 -12.24 -3.21
C PHE A 36 -6.34 -10.89 -3.89
N ALA A 37 -5.13 -10.36 -3.83
CA ALA A 37 -4.79 -9.16 -4.58
C ALA A 37 -3.59 -9.42 -5.47
N HIS A 38 -3.64 -8.86 -6.67
CA HIS A 38 -2.55 -8.89 -7.62
C HIS A 38 -2.28 -7.46 -8.10
N GLN A 39 -1.04 -7.00 -7.92
CA GLN A 39 -0.60 -5.68 -8.32
C GLN A 39 0.58 -5.79 -9.29
N LEU A 40 0.49 -5.05 -10.39
CA LEU A 40 1.62 -4.86 -11.30
C LEU A 40 2.20 -3.47 -11.07
N ILE A 41 3.31 -3.38 -10.33
CA ILE A 41 3.95 -2.11 -9.98
C ILE A 41 4.92 -1.74 -11.10
N ILE A 42 4.59 -0.69 -11.83
CA ILE A 42 5.43 -0.12 -12.89
C ILE A 42 5.98 1.20 -12.38
N ALA A 43 7.26 1.23 -12.04
CA ALA A 43 7.89 2.36 -11.36
C ALA A 43 9.05 2.94 -12.16
N ARG A 44 9.28 4.24 -12.02
CA ARG A 44 10.45 4.92 -12.59
C ARG A 44 11.05 5.88 -11.57
N LYS A 45 12.35 5.75 -11.36
CA LYS A 45 13.17 6.73 -10.65
C LYS A 45 13.63 7.79 -11.65
N PHE A 46 13.15 9.02 -11.50
CA PHE A 46 13.50 10.12 -12.40
C PHE A 46 14.83 10.77 -12.00
N ASN A 47 15.09 10.87 -10.70
CA ASN A 47 16.35 11.33 -10.13
C ASN A 47 16.50 10.76 -8.71
N ASP A 48 17.54 11.17 -7.97
CA ASP A 48 17.77 10.67 -6.60
C ASP A 48 16.73 11.06 -5.56
N ALA A 49 15.88 12.04 -5.90
CA ALA A 49 14.84 12.53 -5.02
C ALA A 49 13.43 12.10 -5.42
N LEU A 50 13.15 11.93 -6.72
CA LEU A 50 11.80 11.66 -7.24
C LEU A 50 11.71 10.27 -7.88
N SER A 51 10.74 9.50 -7.40
CA SER A 51 10.27 8.27 -8.05
C SER A 51 8.76 8.24 -8.11
N LEU A 52 8.21 7.81 -9.24
CA LEU A 52 6.77 7.64 -9.44
C LEU A 52 6.47 6.21 -9.87
N GLN A 53 5.24 5.78 -9.62
CA GLN A 53 4.74 4.47 -10.02
C GLN A 53 3.28 4.53 -10.44
N ILE A 54 2.92 3.58 -11.29
CA ILE A 54 1.54 3.24 -11.65
C ILE A 54 1.34 1.77 -11.29
N VAL A 55 0.17 1.45 -10.74
CA VAL A 55 -0.11 0.15 -10.14
C VAL A 55 -1.50 -0.36 -10.57
N PRO A 56 -1.64 -0.94 -11.78
CA PRO A 56 -2.84 -1.71 -12.11
C PRO A 56 -3.01 -2.84 -11.09
N THR A 57 -4.21 -2.92 -10.53
CA THR A 57 -4.52 -3.80 -9.40
C THR A 57 -5.82 -4.53 -9.66
N VAL A 58 -5.87 -5.82 -9.33
CA VAL A 58 -7.12 -6.56 -9.18
C VAL A 58 -7.19 -7.15 -7.78
N VAL A 59 -8.36 -7.06 -7.15
CA VAL A 59 -8.66 -7.72 -5.88
C VAL A 59 -9.84 -8.65 -6.08
N HIS A 60 -9.61 -9.94 -5.87
CA HIS A 60 -10.62 -10.98 -5.91
C HIS A 60 -11.25 -11.19 -4.53
N PHE A 61 -12.57 -11.16 -4.49
CA PHE A 61 -13.41 -11.47 -3.34
C PHE A 61 -14.08 -12.81 -3.57
N ASN A 62 -13.79 -13.83 -2.75
CA ASN A 62 -14.47 -15.12 -2.88
C ASN A 62 -15.98 -15.01 -2.66
N ASN A 63 -16.40 -14.07 -1.82
CA ASN A 63 -17.81 -13.82 -1.52
C ASN A 63 -18.13 -12.32 -1.51
N VAL A 64 -19.17 -11.96 -2.25
CA VAL A 64 -19.68 -10.59 -2.37
C VAL A 64 -21.10 -10.46 -1.78
N PRO A 65 -21.51 -9.28 -1.32
CA PRO A 65 -22.82 -9.09 -0.67
C PRO A 65 -24.02 -9.32 -1.60
N LEU A 66 -23.94 -8.85 -2.86
CA LEU A 66 -25.03 -8.93 -3.83
C LEU A 66 -24.64 -9.78 -5.04
N LYS A 67 -25.60 -10.49 -5.62
CA LYS A 67 -25.38 -11.27 -6.86
C LYS A 67 -25.00 -10.41 -8.07
N THR A 68 -25.30 -9.12 -8.02
CA THR A 68 -24.94 -8.14 -9.06
C THR A 68 -23.52 -7.62 -8.90
N ASP A 69 -22.89 -7.83 -7.73
CA ASP A 69 -21.52 -7.41 -7.50
C ASP A 69 -20.54 -8.38 -8.18
N LYS A 70 -19.47 -7.84 -8.74
CA LYS A 70 -18.39 -8.66 -9.27
C LYS A 70 -17.44 -9.08 -8.16
N ASN A 71 -16.99 -10.33 -8.22
CA ASN A 71 -15.95 -10.86 -7.34
C ASN A 71 -14.59 -10.18 -7.59
N ASP A 72 -14.27 -9.90 -8.84
CA ASP A 72 -13.05 -9.20 -9.22
C ASP A 72 -13.28 -7.70 -9.28
N LYS A 73 -12.53 -6.97 -8.45
CA LYS A 73 -12.54 -5.50 -8.44
C LYS A 73 -11.24 -4.97 -9.03
N LEU A 74 -11.36 -4.10 -10.01
CA LEU A 74 -10.22 -3.49 -10.70
C LEU A 74 -9.99 -2.07 -10.21
N SER A 75 -8.71 -1.70 -10.09
CA SER A 75 -8.29 -0.34 -9.78
C SER A 75 -6.97 0.02 -10.46
N LEU A 76 -6.74 1.32 -10.58
CA LEU A 76 -5.48 1.88 -11.05
C LEU A 76 -4.88 2.77 -9.96
N GLY A 77 -3.77 2.33 -9.40
CA GLY A 77 -2.97 3.10 -8.46
C GLY A 77 -2.00 4.04 -9.17
N ILE A 78 -1.83 5.24 -8.62
CA ILE A 78 -0.67 6.10 -8.88
C ILE A 78 0.01 6.39 -7.55
N GLY A 79 1.34 6.33 -7.54
CA GLY A 79 2.12 6.55 -6.34
C GLY A 79 3.36 7.36 -6.62
N GLY A 80 3.84 8.06 -5.62
CA GLY A 80 5.03 8.89 -5.71
C GLY A 80 5.78 8.94 -4.40
N ARG A 81 7.09 9.02 -4.51
CA ARG A 81 7.99 9.32 -3.42
C ARG A 81 8.89 10.47 -3.80
N GLN A 82 8.91 11.48 -2.94
CA GLN A 82 9.76 12.66 -3.04
C GLN A 82 10.63 12.76 -1.80
N LYS A 83 11.95 12.68 -1.99
CA LYS A 83 12.94 12.95 -0.96
C LYS A 83 13.01 14.46 -0.71
N ILE A 84 12.79 14.87 0.53
CA ILE A 84 12.87 16.28 0.96
C ILE A 84 14.25 16.57 1.56
N SER A 85 14.80 15.61 2.29
CA SER A 85 16.16 15.70 2.85
C SER A 85 16.85 14.34 2.82
N LYS A 86 18.10 14.27 3.28
CA LYS A 86 18.83 12.99 3.38
C LYS A 86 18.07 11.93 4.19
N ARG A 87 17.23 12.34 5.14
CA ARG A 87 16.54 11.50 6.12
C ARG A 87 15.01 11.60 6.09
N VAL A 88 14.45 12.41 5.19
CA VAL A 88 13.01 12.64 5.12
C VAL A 88 12.52 12.47 3.70
N SER A 89 11.51 11.63 3.49
CA SER A 89 10.75 11.56 2.25
C SER A 89 9.26 11.67 2.48
N ILE A 90 8.56 12.28 1.53
CA ILE A 90 7.11 12.30 1.43
C ILE A 90 6.72 11.22 0.43
N ASN A 91 5.70 10.44 0.77
CA ASN A 91 5.08 9.46 -0.10
C ASN A 91 3.61 9.82 -0.27
N ALA A 92 3.07 9.62 -1.46
CA ALA A 92 1.64 9.73 -1.68
C ALA A 92 1.19 8.64 -2.64
N GLU A 93 -0.01 8.13 -2.41
CA GLU A 93 -0.65 7.15 -3.28
C GLU A 93 -2.14 7.44 -3.41
N TYR A 94 -2.66 7.18 -4.60
CA TYR A 94 -4.06 7.32 -4.93
C TYR A 94 -4.49 6.11 -5.76
N TYR A 95 -5.60 5.49 -5.39
CA TYR A 95 -6.19 4.38 -6.13
C TYR A 95 -7.55 4.78 -6.67
N TYR A 96 -7.65 4.82 -8.00
CA TYR A 96 -8.90 4.98 -8.71
C TYR A 96 -9.57 3.61 -8.90
N GLN A 97 -10.77 3.43 -8.36
CA GLN A 97 -11.55 2.21 -8.57
C GLN A 97 -12.30 2.31 -9.90
N LEU A 98 -12.13 1.33 -10.80
CA LEU A 98 -12.82 1.33 -12.10
C LEU A 98 -14.32 1.06 -11.93
N GLU A 99 -14.67 0.23 -10.95
CA GLU A 99 -16.05 -0.12 -10.60
C GLU A 99 -16.30 0.25 -9.14
N GLN A 100 -16.35 1.56 -8.88
CA GLN A 100 -16.60 2.09 -7.54
C GLN A 100 -18.01 1.70 -7.07
N GLN A 101 -18.07 0.96 -5.97
CA GLN A 101 -19.34 0.60 -5.33
C GLN A 101 -19.91 1.77 -4.51
N ALA A 102 -21.23 1.87 -4.46
CA ALA A 102 -21.92 2.89 -3.66
C ALA A 102 -21.53 2.79 -2.17
N GLY A 103 -21.23 3.93 -1.55
CA GLY A 103 -20.78 4.00 -0.16
C GLY A 103 -19.28 3.79 0.05
N TYR A 104 -18.52 3.45 -1.00
CA TYR A 104 -17.06 3.45 -0.99
C TYR A 104 -16.49 4.57 -1.85
N TYR A 105 -15.29 5.02 -1.51
CA TYR A 105 -14.57 6.10 -2.16
C TYR A 105 -13.22 5.61 -2.70
N ASN A 106 -12.66 6.37 -3.64
CA ASN A 106 -11.27 6.18 -4.05
C ASN A 106 -10.33 6.41 -2.87
N SER A 107 -9.28 5.60 -2.80
CA SER A 107 -8.33 5.66 -1.69
C SER A 107 -7.24 6.66 -1.96
N PHE A 108 -6.91 7.45 -0.95
CA PHE A 108 -5.76 8.34 -0.94
C PHE A 108 -4.99 8.18 0.37
N ALA A 109 -3.67 8.15 0.26
CA ALA A 109 -2.79 8.24 1.40
C ALA A 109 -1.63 9.18 1.12
N ILE A 110 -1.23 9.93 2.13
CA ILE A 110 0.00 10.70 2.16
C ILE A 110 0.78 10.36 3.42
N GLY A 111 2.08 10.23 3.31
CA GLY A 111 2.93 9.84 4.42
C GLY A 111 4.31 10.44 4.39
N PHE A 112 4.98 10.35 5.53
CA PHE A 112 6.31 10.85 5.79
C PHE A 112 7.14 9.72 6.35
N ASP A 113 8.26 9.42 5.68
CA ASP A 113 9.27 8.52 6.21
C ASP A 113 10.41 9.34 6.79
N ILE A 114 10.76 9.06 8.05
CA ILE A 114 11.86 9.68 8.77
C ILE A 114 12.87 8.59 9.13
N GLU A 115 14.05 8.67 8.53
CA GLU A 115 15.13 7.72 8.73
C GLU A 115 16.11 8.21 9.81
N THR A 116 16.25 7.45 10.89
CA THR A 116 17.15 7.75 12.00
C THR A 116 18.16 6.62 12.20
N GLY A 117 19.32 6.72 11.56
CA GLY A 117 20.53 5.95 11.92
C GLY A 117 20.35 4.46 12.25
N GLY A 118 19.39 3.76 11.62
CA GLY A 118 19.00 2.38 11.94
C GLY A 118 17.49 2.13 12.10
N HIS A 119 16.68 3.18 12.19
CA HIS A 119 15.22 3.08 12.25
C HIS A 119 14.57 3.88 11.11
N VAL A 120 13.40 3.42 10.67
CA VAL A 120 12.52 4.17 9.78
C VAL A 120 11.17 4.33 10.48
N PHE A 121 10.81 5.57 10.76
CA PHE A 121 9.50 5.95 11.26
C PHE A 121 8.65 6.36 10.08
N GLN A 122 7.51 5.70 9.88
CA GLN A 122 6.56 6.04 8.82
C GLN A 122 5.28 6.55 9.46
N LEU A 123 4.90 7.77 9.11
CA LEU A 123 3.65 8.37 9.50
C LEU A 123 2.78 8.48 8.25
N HIS A 124 1.52 8.09 8.29
CA HIS A 124 0.64 8.23 7.14
C HIS A 124 -0.77 8.66 7.54
N PHE A 125 -1.40 9.41 6.64
CA PHE A 125 -2.76 9.90 6.73
C PHE A 125 -3.52 9.39 5.52
N THR A 126 -4.66 8.74 5.74
CA THR A 126 -5.46 8.14 4.67
C THR A 126 -6.94 8.22 4.97
N ASN A 127 -7.80 8.24 3.94
CA ASN A 127 -9.24 8.09 4.11
C ASN A 127 -9.70 6.63 4.26
N SER A 128 -8.79 5.67 4.17
CA SER A 128 -9.12 4.26 4.36
C SER A 128 -9.06 3.82 5.82
N THR A 129 -9.92 2.86 6.17
CA THR A 129 -10.03 2.30 7.53
C THR A 129 -9.13 1.08 7.76
N GLY A 130 -8.51 0.54 6.71
CA GLY A 130 -7.64 -0.63 6.83
C GLY A 130 -6.49 -0.61 5.82
N MET A 131 -5.43 -1.36 6.12
CA MET A 131 -4.16 -1.34 5.37
C MET A 131 -4.00 -2.50 4.37
N THR A 132 -4.89 -3.49 4.39
CA THR A 132 -4.85 -4.59 3.40
C THR A 132 -5.33 -4.10 2.04
N GLU A 133 -4.89 -4.66 0.92
CA GLU A 133 -5.27 -4.19 -0.42
C GLU A 133 -6.80 -4.15 -0.58
N ARG A 134 -7.48 -5.18 -0.06
CA ARG A 134 -8.94 -5.24 -0.02
C ARG A 134 -9.55 -4.03 0.68
N SER A 135 -9.15 -3.78 1.93
CA SER A 135 -9.71 -2.69 2.74
C SER A 135 -9.28 -1.32 2.23
N PHE A 136 -8.00 -1.19 1.90
CA PHE A 136 -7.35 0.04 1.51
C PHE A 136 -7.85 0.56 0.17
N ILE A 137 -8.05 -0.32 -0.80
CA ILE A 137 -8.36 0.07 -2.18
C ILE A 137 -9.87 0.05 -2.43
N HIS A 138 -10.58 -0.99 -1.97
CA HIS A 138 -11.96 -1.26 -2.38
C HIS A 138 -13.00 -1.19 -1.26
N GLU A 139 -12.60 -0.97 -0.01
CA GLU A 139 -13.53 -0.79 1.13
C GLU A 139 -13.30 0.51 1.89
N THR A 140 -12.73 1.51 1.22
CA THR A 140 -12.50 2.85 1.77
C THR A 140 -13.80 3.61 1.91
N THR A 141 -14.19 3.93 3.14
CA THR A 141 -15.46 4.62 3.45
C THR A 141 -15.29 6.12 3.73
N GLY A 142 -14.06 6.61 3.90
CA GLY A 142 -13.78 8.02 4.15
C GLY A 142 -13.73 8.84 2.86
N ASP A 143 -14.09 10.12 2.95
CA ASP A 143 -14.02 11.07 1.84
C ASP A 143 -12.89 12.07 2.10
N PHE A 144 -11.71 11.80 1.53
CA PHE A 144 -10.50 12.58 1.80
C PHE A 144 -10.67 14.07 1.44
N PHE A 145 -11.41 14.38 0.37
CA PHE A 145 -11.48 15.73 -0.20
C PHE A 145 -12.77 16.48 0.17
N GLY A 146 -13.79 15.79 0.68
CA GLY A 146 -15.04 16.40 1.13
C GLY A 146 -15.17 16.42 2.64
N LYS A 147 -16.02 15.53 3.18
CA LYS A 147 -16.46 15.58 4.60
C LYS A 147 -15.39 15.13 5.62
N GLY A 148 -14.20 14.73 5.18
CA GLY A 148 -13.15 14.20 6.04
C GLY A 148 -13.30 12.69 6.29
N ASN A 149 -12.96 12.24 7.50
CA ASN A 149 -12.64 10.85 7.86
C ASN A 149 -11.22 10.44 7.45
N ILE A 150 -10.26 11.19 7.98
CA ILE A 150 -8.84 10.89 7.84
C ILE A 150 -8.38 10.06 9.03
N HIS A 151 -7.78 8.92 8.73
CA HIS A 151 -7.15 8.02 9.67
C HIS A 151 -5.65 8.28 9.70
N PHE A 152 -5.08 8.27 10.89
CA PHE A 152 -3.64 8.35 11.11
C PHE A 152 -3.10 6.95 11.42
N GLY A 153 -2.02 6.58 10.73
CA GLY A 153 -1.30 5.34 10.97
C GLY A 153 0.20 5.59 11.14
N PHE A 154 0.83 4.68 11.86
CA PHE A 154 2.24 4.74 12.20
C PHE A 154 2.87 3.35 12.06
N ASN A 155 3.98 3.28 11.34
CA ASN A 155 4.82 2.09 11.29
C ASN A 155 6.24 2.43 11.77
N PHE A 156 6.87 1.47 12.42
CA PHE A 156 8.26 1.55 12.84
C PHE A 156 9.00 0.31 12.35
N GLN A 157 10.08 0.53 11.61
CA GLN A 157 10.90 -0.54 11.06
C GLN A 157 12.34 -0.41 11.56
N ARG A 158 12.96 -1.55 11.89
CA ARG A 158 14.36 -1.64 12.30
C ARG A 158 15.04 -2.80 11.56
N ALA A 159 16.16 -2.51 10.91
CA ALA A 159 16.99 -3.55 10.32
C ALA A 159 18.02 -4.05 11.36
N PHE A 160 18.02 -5.36 11.62
CA PHE A 160 18.98 -6.00 12.51
C PHE A 160 20.07 -6.70 11.69
N ALA A 161 21.34 -6.31 11.88
CA ALA A 161 22.47 -7.03 11.32
C ALA A 161 22.87 -8.17 12.26
N LEU A 162 22.56 -9.42 11.90
CA LEU A 162 22.80 -10.62 12.73
C LEU A 162 24.28 -11.02 12.87
N LYS A 163 25.20 -10.44 12.08
CA LYS A 163 26.64 -10.75 12.18
C LYS A 163 27.49 -9.53 11.82
N LYS A 164 28.31 -9.06 12.77
CA LYS A 164 29.43 -8.16 12.47
C LYS A 164 30.48 -9.00 11.74
N SER A 165 30.71 -8.77 10.44
CA SER A 165 31.83 -9.44 9.78
C SER A 165 33.13 -8.97 10.46
N LYS A 166 33.93 -9.90 10.97
CA LYS A 166 35.30 -9.61 11.42
C LYS A 166 36.09 -9.21 10.17
N GLY A 167 36.17 -7.91 9.88
CA GLY A 167 36.95 -7.39 8.77
C GLY A 167 36.54 -6.02 8.19
N SER A 168 35.34 -5.51 8.48
CA SER A 168 34.94 -4.18 7.98
C SER A 168 35.65 -3.09 8.79
N ARG A 169 36.85 -2.68 8.34
CA ARG A 169 37.49 -1.44 8.79
C ARG A 169 36.51 -0.29 8.60
N SER A 170 36.09 0.30 9.72
CA SER A 170 35.50 1.63 9.74
C SER A 170 36.52 2.60 9.16
N GLY A 171 36.29 3.02 7.92
CA GLY A 171 37.20 3.86 7.16
C GLY A 171 36.45 4.80 6.23
N TYR A 172 35.44 5.50 6.74
CA TYR A 172 35.00 6.75 6.11
C TYR A 172 36.05 7.82 6.49
N LYS A 173 37.13 7.89 5.70
CA LYS A 173 37.94 9.11 5.65
C LYS A 173 37.25 10.06 4.67
N VAL A 174 36.83 11.21 5.20
CA VAL A 174 36.49 12.39 4.42
C VAL A 174 37.80 12.99 3.94
N SER A 175 37.91 13.19 2.63
CA SER A 175 38.78 14.17 1.99
C SER A 175 37.94 14.91 0.96
#